data_AF-A0A660UDL4-F1
#
_entry.id   AF-A0A660UDL4-F1
#
_cell.length_a   1.000
_cell.length_b   1.000
_cell.length_c   1.000
_cell.angle_alpha   90.00
_cell.angle_beta   90.00
_cell.angle_gamma   90.00
#
_symmetry.space_group_name_H-M   'P 1'
#
loop_
_entity.id
_entity.type
_entity.pdbx_description
1 polymer ?
#
loop_
_entity_poly.entity_id
_entity_poly.type
_entity_poly.pdbx_seq_one_letter_code
_entity_poly.pdbx_strand_id
1 'polypeptide(L)'
;MSPQVETEGLVYRLTCYFKDPIRRNTFLEKSSIYLILFFVFLVATIASPVFIKARNILNVIRLASILGVVTVGQTFVILGGGIDLSVASVMALMSILSANMMEGKNELVLPVSLFCLGVALLIGLANGLLVAKLRIPPFITTLGMLLMVQGFRFIYSGGMP
;
A
#
# COMPACT_ATOMS: atom_id res chain seq x y z
N MET A 1 2.13 -46.21 -26.26
CA MET A 1 1.88 -45.80 -24.87
C MET A 1 0.46 -45.25 -24.82
N SER A 2 -0.46 -45.85 -24.07
CA SER A 2 -1.88 -45.50 -24.12
C SER A 2 -2.19 -44.19 -23.35
N PRO A 3 -3.13 -43.34 -23.81
CA PRO A 3 -3.47 -42.06 -23.18
C PRO A 3 -3.96 -42.14 -21.72
N GLN A 4 -4.35 -43.33 -21.28
CA GLN A 4 -4.95 -43.60 -19.96
C GLN A 4 -3.91 -43.56 -18.82
N VAL A 5 -2.63 -43.87 -19.11
CA VAL A 5 -1.57 -43.92 -18.09
C VAL A 5 -1.07 -42.52 -17.70
N GLU A 6 -1.08 -41.56 -18.63
CA GLU A 6 -0.74 -40.16 -18.32
C GLU A 6 -1.80 -39.48 -17.46
N THR A 7 -3.09 -39.79 -17.69
CA THR A 7 -4.19 -39.21 -16.91
C THR A 7 -4.17 -39.67 -15.45
N GLU A 8 -3.86 -40.94 -15.19
CA GLU A 8 -3.76 -41.44 -13.82
C GLU A 8 -2.56 -40.85 -13.08
N GLY A 9 -1.42 -40.67 -13.75
CA GLY A 9 -0.24 -40.02 -13.18
C GLY A 9 -0.45 -38.54 -12.82
N LEU A 10 -1.24 -37.81 -13.62
CA LEU A 10 -1.60 -36.42 -13.34
C LEU A 10 -2.52 -36.32 -12.12
N VAL A 11 -3.54 -37.17 -12.05
CA VAL A 11 -4.47 -37.23 -10.91
C VAL A 11 -3.71 -37.62 -9.64
N TYR A 12 -2.83 -38.63 -9.68
CA TYR A 12 -2.05 -39.03 -8.51
C TYR A 12 -1.12 -37.92 -8.00
N ARG A 13 -0.47 -37.18 -8.91
CA ARG A 13 0.37 -36.02 -8.57
C ARG A 13 -0.44 -34.87 -7.97
N LEU A 14 -1.64 -34.59 -8.49
CA LEU A 14 -2.55 -33.60 -7.92
C LEU A 14 -3.06 -34.02 -6.53
N THR A 15 -3.37 -35.30 -6.33
CA THR A 15 -3.83 -35.81 -5.03
C THR A 15 -2.72 -35.75 -3.97
N CYS A 16 -1.48 -36.09 -4.33
CA CYS A 16 -0.31 -35.90 -3.46
C CYS A 16 -0.03 -34.40 -3.18
N TYR A 17 -0.15 -33.54 -4.20
CA TYR A 17 0.00 -32.09 -4.06
C TYR A 17 -0.93 -31.49 -3.00
N PHE A 18 -2.20 -31.94 -2.94
CA PHE A 18 -3.18 -31.46 -1.95
C PHE A 18 -3.08 -32.18 -0.58
N LYS A 19 -2.40 -33.34 -0.51
CA LYS A 19 -2.26 -34.14 0.72
C LYS A 19 -1.08 -33.70 1.59
N ASP A 20 -0.08 -33.00 1.03
CA ASP A 20 1.03 -32.43 1.77
C ASP A 20 0.56 -31.32 2.74
N PRO A 21 0.71 -31.48 4.07
CA PRO A 21 0.20 -30.52 5.06
C PRO A 21 0.84 -29.12 4.94
N ILE A 22 2.10 -29.04 4.52
CA ILE A 22 2.83 -27.77 4.28
C ILE A 22 2.25 -27.01 3.08
N ARG A 23 1.83 -27.76 2.04
CA ARG A 23 1.30 -27.18 0.79
C ARG A 23 -0.19 -26.86 0.88
N ARG A 24 -0.94 -27.64 1.67
CA ARG A 24 -2.33 -27.36 2.02
C ARG A 24 -2.44 -26.09 2.87
N ASN A 25 -1.55 -25.87 3.84
CA ASN A 25 -1.56 -24.63 4.62
C ASN A 25 -1.30 -23.39 3.77
N THR A 26 -0.35 -23.42 2.83
CA THR A 26 -0.07 -22.26 1.96
C THR A 26 -1.19 -21.96 0.96
N PHE A 27 -1.95 -22.97 0.49
CA PHE A 27 -3.15 -22.75 -0.33
C PHE A 27 -4.35 -22.25 0.48
N LEU A 28 -4.53 -22.78 1.70
CA LEU A 28 -5.57 -22.32 2.62
C LEU A 28 -5.29 -20.89 3.10
N GLU A 29 -4.05 -20.54 3.45
CA GLU A 29 -3.61 -19.18 3.83
C GLU A 29 -3.86 -18.16 2.71
N LYS A 30 -3.54 -18.52 1.46
CA LYS A 30 -3.85 -17.66 0.29
C LYS A 30 -5.36 -17.52 0.06
N SER A 31 -6.15 -18.53 0.40
CA SER A 31 -7.61 -18.49 0.29
C SER A 31 -8.26 -17.79 1.49
N SER A 32 -7.59 -17.77 2.65
CA SER A 32 -8.07 -17.15 3.88
C SER A 32 -8.30 -15.65 3.71
N ILE A 33 -7.45 -14.96 2.96
CA ILE A 33 -7.63 -13.52 2.75
C ILE A 33 -8.89 -13.20 1.95
N TYR A 34 -9.23 -14.02 0.94
CA TYR A 34 -10.46 -13.86 0.17
C TYR A 34 -11.70 -14.23 1.00
N LEU A 35 -11.60 -15.27 1.84
CA LEU A 35 -12.67 -15.65 2.76
C LEU A 35 -12.95 -14.55 3.81
N ILE A 36 -11.89 -13.99 4.41
CA ILE A 36 -12.00 -12.88 5.36
C ILE A 36 -12.57 -11.65 4.66
N LEU A 37 -12.09 -11.31 3.45
CA LEU A 37 -12.61 -10.19 2.68
C LEU A 37 -14.11 -10.36 2.39
N PHE A 38 -14.54 -11.54 1.96
CA PHE A 38 -15.96 -11.84 1.72
C PHE A 38 -16.78 -11.71 3.00
N PHE A 39 -16.28 -12.26 4.11
CA PHE A 39 -16.96 -12.18 5.41
C PHE A 39 -17.11 -10.72 5.88
N VAL A 40 -16.03 -9.93 5.84
CA VAL A 40 -16.06 -8.50 6.19
C VAL A 40 -17.03 -7.74 5.27
N PHE A 41 -17.03 -8.03 3.98
CA PHE A 41 -17.94 -7.41 3.01
C PHE A 41 -19.41 -7.72 3.32
N LEU A 42 -19.73 -8.97 3.65
CA LEU A 42 -21.07 -9.39 4.04
C LEU A 42 -21.53 -8.66 5.31
N VAL A 43 -20.71 -8.69 6.37
CA VAL A 43 -21.01 -8.02 7.65
C VAL A 43 -21.20 -6.52 7.44
N ALA A 44 -20.34 -5.86 6.66
CA ALA A 44 -20.44 -4.43 6.39
C ALA A 44 -21.71 -4.07 5.60
N THR A 45 -22.15 -4.94 4.67
CA THR A 45 -23.39 -4.75 3.91
C THR A 45 -24.62 -4.87 4.80
N ILE A 46 -24.63 -5.82 5.74
CA ILE A 46 -25.72 -6.00 6.71
C ILE A 46 -25.76 -4.85 7.71
N ALA A 47 -24.59 -4.41 8.20
CA ALA A 47 -24.48 -3.36 9.20
C ALA A 47 -24.87 -1.97 8.66
N SER A 48 -24.65 -1.70 7.36
CA SER A 48 -25.01 -0.42 6.75
C SER A 48 -25.45 -0.55 5.28
N PRO A 49 -26.69 -0.16 4.93
CA PRO A 49 -27.15 -0.16 3.54
C PRO A 49 -26.42 0.89 2.67
N VAL A 50 -25.65 1.80 3.28
CA VAL A 50 -24.80 2.76 2.56
C VAL A 50 -23.54 2.09 2.00
N PHE A 51 -23.11 0.96 2.56
CA PHE A 51 -21.85 0.30 2.21
C PHE A 51 -21.80 -0.14 0.74
N ILE A 52 -22.89 -0.72 0.22
CA ILE A 52 -22.97 -1.22 -1.17
C ILE A 52 -23.26 -0.11 -2.20
N LYS A 53 -23.52 1.13 -1.77
CA LYS A 53 -23.78 2.23 -2.71
C LYS A 53 -22.53 2.48 -3.55
N ALA A 54 -22.73 2.72 -4.85
CA ALA A 54 -21.65 2.97 -5.81
C ALA A 54 -20.65 4.03 -5.33
N ARG A 55 -21.12 5.10 -4.69
CA ARG A 55 -20.26 6.15 -4.11
C ARG A 55 -19.30 5.60 -3.04
N ASN A 56 -19.77 4.73 -2.15
CA ASN A 56 -18.92 4.14 -1.12
C ASN A 56 -17.93 3.15 -1.72
N ILE A 57 -18.38 2.30 -2.65
CA ILE A 57 -17.51 1.36 -3.36
C ILE A 57 -16.39 2.10 -4.11
N LEU A 58 -16.73 3.19 -4.83
CA LEU A 58 -15.74 4.02 -5.52
C LEU A 58 -14.77 4.70 -4.55
N ASN A 59 -15.22 5.11 -3.37
CA ASN A 59 -14.32 5.68 -2.34
C ASN A 59 -13.35 4.63 -1.80
N VAL A 60 -13.83 3.40 -1.52
CA VAL A 60 -12.99 2.29 -1.05
C VAL A 60 -11.95 1.92 -2.11
N ILE A 61 -12.37 1.76 -3.36
CA ILE A 61 -11.45 1.44 -4.47
C ILE A 61 -10.42 2.57 -4.65
N ARG A 62 -10.83 3.84 -4.55
CA ARG A 62 -9.90 4.98 -4.65
C ARG A 62 -8.83 4.95 -3.56
N LEU A 63 -9.21 4.70 -2.31
CA LEU A 63 -8.24 4.55 -1.20
C LEU A 63 -7.32 3.36 -1.42
N ALA A 64 -7.85 2.23 -1.89
CA ALA A 64 -7.06 1.05 -2.23
C ALA A 64 -6.09 1.32 -3.40
N SER A 65 -6.49 2.10 -4.41
CA SER A 65 -5.63 2.49 -5.53
C SER A 65 -4.44 3.35 -5.08
N ILE A 66 -4.67 4.30 -4.16
CA ILE A 66 -3.57 5.13 -3.60
C ILE A 66 -2.53 4.23 -2.92
N LEU A 67 -2.98 3.32 -2.06
CA LEU A 67 -2.08 2.36 -1.40
C LEU A 67 -1.40 1.41 -2.40
N GLY A 68 -2.12 0.97 -3.44
CA GLY A 68 -1.57 0.12 -4.50
C GLY A 68 -0.45 0.80 -5.30
N VAL A 69 -0.57 2.09 -5.62
CA VAL A 69 0.51 2.83 -6.28
C VAL A 69 1.71 2.97 -5.36
N VAL A 70 1.48 3.24 -4.07
CA VAL A 70 2.54 3.34 -3.06
C VAL A 70 3.28 2.01 -2.90
N THR A 71 2.59 0.88 -2.87
CA THR A 71 3.24 -0.44 -2.70
C THR A 71 4.13 -0.83 -3.88
N VAL A 72 3.81 -0.37 -5.10
CA VAL A 72 4.72 -0.53 -6.25
C VAL A 72 6.05 0.16 -5.98
N GLY A 73 6.04 1.39 -5.46
CA GLY A 73 7.24 2.10 -5.04
C GLY A 73 7.97 1.38 -3.88
N GLN A 74 7.22 0.96 -2.86
CA GLN A 74 7.77 0.26 -1.69
C GLN A 74 8.41 -1.08 -2.05
N THR A 75 7.98 -1.74 -3.13
CA THR A 75 8.59 -2.98 -3.63
C THR A 75 10.09 -2.77 -3.91
N PHE A 76 10.48 -1.65 -4.51
CA PHE A 76 11.90 -1.35 -4.75
C PHE A 76 12.69 -1.16 -3.46
N VAL A 77 12.09 -0.57 -2.43
CA VAL A 77 12.71 -0.38 -1.11
C VAL A 77 12.93 -1.74 -0.42
N ILE A 78 11.94 -2.62 -0.49
CA ILE A 78 12.02 -3.97 0.09
C ILE A 78 13.05 -4.83 -0.65
N LEU A 79 13.12 -4.74 -1.98
CA LEU A 79 14.15 -5.42 -2.76
C LEU A 79 15.57 -4.96 -2.38
N GLY A 80 15.72 -3.71 -1.94
CA GLY A 80 16.95 -3.18 -1.36
C GLY A 80 17.22 -3.60 0.09
N GLY A 81 16.38 -4.45 0.69
CA GLY A 81 16.49 -4.90 2.08
C GLY A 81 16.02 -3.88 3.12
N GLY A 82 15.25 -2.86 2.70
CA GLY A 82 14.74 -1.80 3.57
C GLY A 82 13.23 -1.81 3.75
N ILE A 83 12.75 -0.90 4.61
CA ILE A 83 11.34 -0.54 4.74
C ILE A 83 11.28 0.97 4.82
N ASP A 84 10.46 1.61 3.98
CA ASP A 84 10.17 3.04 4.10
C ASP A 84 8.96 3.26 5.01
N LEU A 85 9.20 3.75 6.22
CA LEU A 85 8.17 4.17 7.16
C LEU A 85 7.66 5.58 6.87
N SER A 86 8.50 6.44 6.28
CA SER A 86 8.21 7.87 6.10
C SER A 86 7.06 8.13 5.13
N VAL A 87 6.75 7.20 4.22
CA VAL A 87 5.73 7.35 3.18
C VAL A 87 4.35 7.73 3.74
N ALA A 88 3.97 7.20 4.91
CA ALA A 88 2.69 7.55 5.55
C ALA A 88 2.64 9.04 5.96
N SER A 89 3.73 9.55 6.54
CA SER A 89 3.84 10.96 6.94
C SER A 89 3.93 11.90 5.74
N VAL A 90 4.61 11.48 4.67
CA VAL A 90 4.71 12.23 3.41
C VAL A 90 3.34 12.34 2.75
N MET A 91 2.57 11.24 2.66
CA MET A 91 1.21 11.27 2.16
C MET A 91 0.31 12.24 2.95
N ALA A 92 0.38 12.20 4.28
CA ALA A 92 -0.39 13.10 5.13
C ALA A 92 0.00 14.57 4.91
N LEU A 93 1.30 14.87 4.80
CA LEU A 93 1.79 16.21 4.52
C LEU A 93 1.32 16.70 3.13
N MET A 94 1.44 15.88 2.09
CA MET A 94 1.00 16.24 0.73
C MET A 94 -0.50 16.48 0.66
N SER A 95 -1.31 15.71 1.41
CA SER A 95 -2.75 15.92 1.51
C SER A 95 -3.09 17.30 2.07
N ILE A 96 -2.38 17.74 3.12
CA ILE A 96 -2.62 19.04 3.76
C ILE A 96 -2.08 20.19 2.90
N LEU A 97 -0.88 20.03 2.33
CA LEU A 97 -0.30 21.04 1.42
C LEU A 97 -1.17 21.24 0.19
N SER A 98 -1.60 20.16 -0.48
CA SER A 98 -2.46 20.27 -1.65
C SER A 98 -3.80 20.91 -1.30
N ALA A 99 -4.45 20.51 -0.21
CA ALA A 99 -5.72 21.09 0.23
C ALA A 99 -5.62 22.59 0.51
N ASN A 100 -4.58 23.02 1.25
CA ASN A 100 -4.39 24.43 1.60
C ASN A 100 -3.95 25.28 0.41
N MET A 101 -3.03 24.80 -0.43
CA MET A 101 -2.50 25.59 -1.55
C MET A 101 -3.46 25.67 -2.73
N MET A 102 -4.32 24.66 -2.94
CA MET A 102 -5.28 24.70 -4.04
C MET A 102 -6.46 25.62 -3.75
N GLU A 103 -6.85 25.82 -2.48
CA GLU A 103 -7.96 26.70 -2.05
C GLU A 103 -9.27 26.52 -2.85
N GLY A 104 -9.53 25.31 -3.37
CA GLY A 104 -10.68 25.03 -4.24
C GLY A 104 -10.61 25.61 -5.66
N LYS A 105 -9.47 26.18 -6.07
CA LYS A 105 -9.24 26.75 -7.41
C LYS A 105 -8.71 25.67 -8.36
N ASN A 106 -9.48 25.38 -9.41
CA ASN A 106 -9.12 24.36 -10.40
C ASN A 106 -7.82 24.66 -11.15
N GLU A 107 -7.50 25.93 -11.35
CA GLU A 107 -6.27 26.37 -12.04
C GLU A 107 -4.99 25.98 -11.28
N LEU A 108 -5.10 25.83 -9.95
CA LEU A 108 -3.97 25.49 -9.10
C LEU A 108 -3.72 23.97 -9.00
N VAL A 109 -4.61 23.14 -9.56
CA VAL A 109 -4.49 21.67 -9.50
C VAL A 109 -3.15 21.20 -10.06
N LEU A 110 -2.80 21.62 -11.28
CA LEU A 110 -1.58 21.20 -11.95
C LEU A 110 -0.30 21.71 -11.25
N PRO A 111 -0.14 23.03 -10.98
CA PRO A 111 1.08 23.54 -10.37
C PRO A 111 1.30 23.01 -8.94
N VAL A 112 0.23 22.90 -8.13
CA VAL A 112 0.34 22.37 -6.77
C VAL A 112 0.67 20.87 -6.79
N SER A 113 0.09 20.09 -7.71
CA SER A 113 0.43 18.67 -7.85
C SER A 113 1.89 18.45 -8.22
N LEU A 114 2.45 19.27 -9.13
CA LEU A 114 3.87 19.22 -9.49
C LEU A 114 4.76 19.63 -8.32
N PHE A 115 4.36 20.64 -7.55
CA PHE A 115 5.07 21.06 -6.35
C PHE A 115 5.10 19.93 -5.30
N CYS A 116 3.94 19.33 -4.98
CA CYS A 116 3.86 18.20 -4.05
C CYS A 116 4.70 17.01 -4.51
N LEU A 117 4.69 16.70 -5.82
CA LEU A 117 5.52 15.65 -6.39
C LEU A 117 7.01 15.96 -6.22
N GLY A 118 7.42 17.21 -6.45
CA GLY A 118 8.80 17.66 -6.21
C GLY A 118 9.23 17.49 -4.75
N VAL A 119 8.38 17.92 -3.79
CA VAL A 119 8.67 17.76 -2.36
C VAL A 119 8.76 16.29 -1.95
N ALA A 120 7.82 15.46 -2.39
CA ALA A 120 7.84 14.02 -2.10
C ALA A 120 9.09 13.33 -2.69
N LEU A 121 9.50 13.71 -3.91
CA LEU A 121 10.71 13.21 -4.56
C LEU A 121 11.97 13.60 -3.80
N LEU A 122 12.06 14.85 -3.32
CA LEU A 122 13.19 15.30 -2.50
C LEU A 122 13.31 14.50 -1.19
N ILE A 123 12.18 14.22 -0.53
CA ILE A 123 12.15 13.40 0.69
C ILE A 123 12.63 11.98 0.38
N GLY A 124 12.11 11.36 -0.68
CA GLY A 124 12.52 10.03 -1.12
C GLY A 124 14.00 9.96 -1.50
N LEU A 125 14.51 10.98 -2.21
CA LEU A 125 15.93 11.10 -2.53
C LEU A 125 16.80 11.24 -1.28
N ALA A 126 16.37 12.04 -0.30
CA ALA A 126 17.09 12.18 0.97
C ALA A 126 17.19 10.82 1.67
N ASN A 127 16.09 10.09 1.83
CA ASN A 127 16.10 8.74 2.40
C ASN A 127 17.02 7.79 1.61
N GLY A 128 16.90 7.78 0.29
CA GLY A 128 17.72 6.93 -0.59
C GLY A 128 19.22 7.25 -0.49
N LEU A 129 19.60 8.53 -0.45
CA LEU A 129 20.99 8.96 -0.31
C LEU A 129 21.57 8.63 1.06
N LEU A 130 20.79 8.82 2.13
CA LEU A 130 21.21 8.47 3.49
C LEU A 130 21.49 6.96 3.61
N VAL A 131 20.64 6.13 3.02
CA VAL A 131 20.83 4.68 3.00
C VAL A 131 22.01 4.28 2.09
N ALA A 132 22.04 4.77 0.84
CA ALA A 132 23.02 4.32 -0.15
C ALA A 132 24.45 4.82 0.13
N LYS A 133 24.61 6.07 0.60
CA LYS A 133 25.92 6.70 0.77
C LYS A 133 26.43 6.63 2.20
N LEU A 134 25.58 6.90 3.19
CA LEU A 134 25.98 6.90 4.61
C LEU A 134 25.81 5.53 5.27
N ARG A 135 25.22 4.55 4.56
CA ARG A 135 25.02 3.17 5.04
C ARG A 135 24.27 3.10 6.37
N ILE A 136 23.39 4.06 6.60
CA ILE A 136 22.50 4.06 7.76
C ILE A 136 21.40 3.02 7.50
N PRO A 137 21.05 2.16 8.48
CA PRO A 137 19.94 1.23 8.32
C PRO A 137 18.64 1.92 7.84
N PRO A 138 17.94 1.38 6.82
CA PRO A 138 16.76 2.03 6.22
C PRO A 138 15.64 2.31 7.22
N PHE A 139 15.43 1.41 8.18
CA PHE A 139 14.45 1.57 9.24
C PHE A 139 14.70 2.84 10.06
N ILE A 140 15.95 3.09 10.48
CA ILE A 140 16.31 4.24 11.31
C ILE A 140 16.18 5.54 10.51
N THR A 141 16.67 5.53 9.27
CA THR A 141 16.60 6.68 8.36
C THR A 141 15.16 7.11 8.13
N THR A 142 14.28 6.16 7.78
CA THR A 142 12.90 6.44 7.40
C THR A 142 12.01 6.70 8.61
N LEU A 143 12.32 6.13 9.78
CA LEU A 143 11.68 6.51 11.04
C LEU A 143 12.05 7.94 11.46
N GLY A 144 13.32 8.32 11.33
CA GLY A 144 13.75 9.70 11.58
C GLY A 144 13.06 10.68 10.63
N MET A 145 13.03 10.36 9.34
CA MET A 145 12.34 11.18 8.34
C MET A 145 10.83 11.25 8.59
N LEU A 146 10.20 10.14 9.01
CA LEU A 146 8.80 10.12 9.44
C LEU A 146 8.54 11.17 10.51
N LEU A 147 9.37 11.19 11.56
CA LEU A 147 9.21 12.13 12.68
C LEU A 147 9.46 13.59 12.24
N MET A 148 10.45 13.84 11.38
CA MET A 148 10.72 15.18 10.86
C MET A 148 9.56 15.71 10.02
N VAL A 149 9.07 14.90 9.06
CA VAL A 149 7.95 15.26 8.19
C VAL A 149 6.67 15.44 9.01
N GLN A 150 6.44 14.56 9.98
CA GLN A 150 5.29 14.66 10.88
C GLN A 150 5.36 15.92 11.76
N GLY A 151 6.53 16.26 12.30
CA GLY A 151 6.73 17.50 13.05
C GLY A 151 6.47 18.73 12.19
N PHE A 152 7.01 18.76 10.97
CA PHE A 152 6.74 19.84 10.01
C PHE A 152 5.25 19.96 9.69
N ARG A 153 4.58 18.82 9.45
CA ARG A 153 3.13 18.76 9.24
C ARG A 153 2.36 19.37 10.40
N PHE A 154 2.71 19.05 11.64
CA PHE A 154 2.04 19.61 12.82
C PHE A 154 2.22 21.12 12.94
N ILE A 155 3.43 21.62 12.67
CA ILE A 155 3.70 23.07 12.65
C ILE A 155 2.85 23.75 11.56
N TYR A 156 2.81 23.17 10.36
CA TYR A 156 2.06 23.73 9.23
C TYR A 156 0.53 23.71 9.44
N SER A 157 0.00 22.64 10.02
CA SER A 157 -1.43 22.47 10.29
C SER A 157 -1.91 23.15 11.58
N GLY A 158 -1.00 23.69 12.40
CA GLY A 158 -1.33 24.20 13.73
C GLY A 158 -1.87 23.11 14.68
N GLY A 159 -1.53 21.85 14.43
CA GLY A 159 -2.03 20.71 15.21
C GLY A 159 -3.44 20.24 14.85
N MET A 160 -4.09 20.85 13.84
CA MET A 160 -5.39 20.37 13.36
C MET A 160 -5.21 19.08 12.55
N PRO A 161 -6.07 18.06 12.78
CA PRO A 161 -5.89 16.71 12.25
C PRO A 161 -5.86 16.63 10.72
#